data_AF-A0A968PY49-F1
#
_entry.id   AF-A0A968PY49-F1
#
_cell.length_a   1.000
_cell.length_b   1.000
_cell.length_c   1.000
_cell.angle_alpha   90.00
_cell.angle_beta   90.00
_cell.angle_gamma   90.00
#
_symmetry.space_group_name_H-M   'P 1'
#
loop_
_entity.id
_entity.type
_entity.pdbx_description
1 polymer ?
#
loop_
_entity_poly.entity_id
_entity_poly.type
_entity_poly.pdbx_seq_one_letter_code
_entity_poly.pdbx_strand_id
1 'polypeptide(L)' 'MTAAERLYQLIQTFPESQINEVLHFAEFLQQKQLATPQQAIPPGTLTGLRGIAKHSGSAPSDDELQTEYTDYLTQKYQ' A
#
# COMPACT_ATOMS: atom_id res chain seq x y z
N MET A 1 36.35 2.58 -9.00
CA MET A 1 35.49 2.11 -7.91
C MET A 1 34.04 2.32 -8.31
N THR A 2 33.24 1.27 -8.25
CA THR A 2 31.80 1.34 -8.52
C THR A 2 31.02 1.70 -7.25
N ALA A 3 29.78 2.16 -7.40
CA ALA A 3 28.90 2.43 -6.26
C ALA A 3 28.68 1.18 -5.40
N ALA A 4 28.57 0.00 -6.02
CA ALA A 4 28.41 -1.28 -5.33
C ALA A 4 29.62 -1.64 -4.46
N GLU A 5 30.84 -1.43 -4.98
CA GLU A 5 32.08 -1.69 -4.23
C GLU A 5 32.20 -0.77 -3.00
N ARG A 6 31.84 0.51 -3.14
CA ARG A 6 31.85 1.45 -2.00
C ARG A 6 30.81 1.08 -0.95
N LEU A 7 29.62 0.67 -1.38
CA LEU A 7 28.54 0.27 -0.47
C LEU A 7 28.93 -0.98 0.33
N TYR A 8 29.56 -1.96 -0.33
CA TYR A 8 30.08 -3.17 0.32
C TYR A 8 31.12 -2.85 1.40
N GLN A 9 32.06 -1.94 1.12
CA GLN A 9 33.04 -1.50 2.12
C GLN A 9 32.38 -0.75 3.29
N LEU A 10 31.36 0.07 3.01
CA LEU A 10 30.68 0.87 4.03
C LEU A 10 29.88 -0.02 5.01
N ILE A 11 29.15 -1.01 4.49
CA ILE A 11 28.35 -1.95 5.30
C ILE A 11 29.22 -2.71 6.30
N GLN A 12 30.47 -3.05 5.94
CA GLN A 12 31.38 -3.74 6.86
C GLN A 12 31.79 -2.92 8.07
N THR A 13 31.61 -1.59 8.03
CA THR A 13 31.98 -0.69 9.14
C THR A 13 30.80 -0.34 10.05
N PHE A 14 29.57 -0.69 9.65
CA PHE A 14 28.36 -0.33 10.40
C PHE A 14 27.97 -1.40 11.42
N PRO A 15 27.34 -0.99 12.54
CA PRO A 15 26.69 -1.92 13.46
C PRO A 15 25.45 -2.54 12.82
N GLU A 16 25.07 -3.73 13.29
CA GLU A 16 23.97 -4.53 12.73
C GLU A 16 22.62 -3.78 12.65
N SER A 17 22.34 -2.89 13.59
CA SER A 17 21.14 -2.04 13.58
C SER A 17 21.06 -1.15 12.34
N GLN A 18 22.17 -0.53 11.94
CA GLN A 18 22.23 0.36 10.78
C GLN A 18 22.25 -0.43 9.46
N ILE A 19 22.78 -1.65 9.48
CA ILE A 19 22.75 -2.55 8.31
C ILE A 19 21.30 -2.94 7.99
N ASN A 20 20.47 -3.21 9.01
CA ASN A 20 19.06 -3.50 8.81
C ASN A 20 18.29 -2.33 8.18
N GLU A 21 18.60 -1.08 8.55
CA GLU A 21 18.00 0.10 7.92
C GLU A 21 18.34 0.20 6.42
N VAL A 22 19.61 -0.06 6.07
CA VAL A 22 20.06 -0.10 4.66
C VAL A 22 19.37 -1.22 3.90
N LEU A 23 19.19 -2.39 4.52
CA LEU A 23 18.50 -3.53 3.94
C LEU A 23 17.02 -3.20 3.69
N HIS A 24 16.31 -2.65 4.68
CA HIS A 24 14.92 -2.20 4.51
C HIS A 24 14.77 -1.15 3.41
N PHE A 25 15.71 -0.21 3.30
CA PHE A 25 15.69 0.78 2.23
C PHE A 25 15.89 0.14 0.85
N ALA A 26 16.81 -0.83 0.73
CA ALA A 26 17.05 -1.54 -0.52
C ALA A 26 15.82 -2.38 -0.94
N GLU A 27 15.19 -3.07 0.01
CA GLU A 27 13.93 -3.79 -0.22
C GLU A 27 12.81 -2.86 -0.67
N PHE A 28 12.68 -1.70 -0.04
CA PHE A 28 11.70 -0.68 -0.46
C PHE A 28 11.94 -0.22 -1.90
N LEU A 29 13.20 0.03 -2.30
CA LEU A 29 13.52 0.41 -3.66
C LEU A 29 13.20 -0.70 -4.66
N GLN A 30 13.48 -1.96 -4.31
CA GLN A 30 13.14 -3.11 -5.14
C GLN A 30 11.61 -3.22 -5.33
N GLN A 31 10.85 -3.11 -4.24
CA GLN A 31 9.38 -3.11 -4.30
C GLN A 31 8.84 -1.94 -5.12
N LYS A 32 9.43 -0.74 -5.00
CA LYS A 32 9.04 0.43 -5.79
C LYS A 32 9.30 0.25 -7.29
N GLN A 33 10.35 -0.47 -7.67
CA GLN A 33 10.62 -0.80 -9.08
C GLN A 33 9.69 -1.91 -9.60
N LEU A 34 9.32 -2.87 -8.75
CA LEU A 34 8.42 -3.96 -9.10
C LEU A 34 6.96 -3.51 -9.14
N ALA A 35 6.61 -2.51 -8.32
CA ALA A 35 5.35 -1.79 -8.40
C ALA A 35 5.28 -1.13 -9.78
N THR A 36 4.53 -1.77 -10.67
CA THR A 36 4.18 -1.26 -11.99
C THR A 36 3.80 0.21 -11.82
N PRO A 37 4.31 1.15 -12.64
CA PRO A 37 3.94 2.55 -12.52
C PRO A 37 2.41 2.60 -12.50
N GLN A 38 1.85 3.05 -11.36
CA GLN A 38 0.41 3.22 -11.22
C GLN A 38 0.00 4.04 -12.43
N GLN A 39 -0.75 3.42 -13.34
CA GLN A 39 -1.19 4.05 -14.58
C GLN A 39 -1.73 5.41 -14.20
N ALA A 40 -1.02 6.46 -14.61
CA ALA A 40 -1.45 7.82 -14.37
C ALA A 40 -2.84 7.92 -14.98
N ILE A 41 -3.85 8.01 -14.12
CA ILE A 41 -5.25 8.04 -14.54
C ILE A 41 -5.36 9.25 -15.46
N PRO A 42 -5.73 9.06 -16.74
CA PRO A 42 -5.76 10.18 -17.67
C PRO A 42 -6.76 11.22 -17.16
N PRO A 43 -6.38 12.51 -17.18
CA PRO A 43 -7.26 13.59 -16.75
C PRO A 43 -8.56 13.54 -17.57
N GLY A 44 -9.71 13.62 -16.90
CA GLY A 44 -11.03 13.50 -17.51
C GLY A 44 -11.70 12.12 -17.36
N THR A 45 -11.05 11.15 -16.71
CA THR A 45 -11.70 9.88 -16.35
C THR A 45 -12.11 9.87 -14.87
N LEU A 46 -13.37 9.50 -14.58
CA LEU A 46 -13.93 9.43 -13.22
C LEU A 46 -13.26 8.36 -12.34
N THR A 47 -12.27 7.64 -12.87
CA THR A 47 -11.45 6.64 -12.17
C THR A 47 -10.73 7.22 -10.95
N GLY A 48 -10.46 8.53 -10.93
CA GLY A 48 -9.91 9.25 -9.77
C GLY A 48 -10.91 9.48 -8.63
N LEU A 49 -12.21 9.25 -8.85
CA LEU A 49 -13.28 9.33 -7.84
C LEU A 49 -13.61 7.95 -7.26
N ARG A 50 -12.70 6.98 -7.36
CA ARG A 50 -12.86 5.65 -6.78
C ARG A 50 -13.00 5.79 -5.25
N GLY A 51 -14.22 5.56 -4.74
CA GLY A 51 -14.61 5.79 -3.34
C GLY A 51 -15.65 6.90 -3.13
N ILE A 52 -15.84 7.78 -4.11
CA ILE A 52 -16.88 8.85 -4.11
C ILE A 52 -18.03 8.50 -5.07
N ALA A 53 -17.72 7.82 -6.18
CA ALA A 53 -18.74 7.28 -7.06
C ALA A 53 -19.53 6.20 -6.30
N LYS A 54 -20.79 6.50 -5.96
CA LYS A 54 -21.73 5.52 -5.41
C LYS A 54 -21.80 4.32 -6.37
N HIS A 55 -21.70 3.13 -5.80
CA HIS A 55 -21.95 1.86 -6.48
C HIS A 55 -23.21 2.01 -7.34
N SER A 56 -23.21 1.50 -8.57
CA SER A 56 -24.36 1.55 -9.48
C SER A 56 -25.57 0.71 -9.02
N GLY A 57 -25.55 0.21 -7.77
CA GLY A 57 -26.68 -0.40 -7.10
C GLY A 57 -27.62 0.63 -6.48
N SER A 58 -28.87 0.24 -6.25
CA SER A 58 -29.78 1.01 -5.39
C SER A 58 -29.11 1.28 -4.05
N ALA A 59 -29.38 2.45 -3.46
CA ALA A 59 -28.98 2.70 -2.08
C ALA A 59 -29.54 1.56 -1.22
N PRO A 60 -28.71 0.94 -0.35
CA PRO A 60 -29.19 -0.10 0.54
C PRO A 60 -30.33 0.45 1.40
N SER A 61 -31.33 -0.38 1.62
CA SER A 61 -32.45 -0.05 2.50
C SER A 61 -31.98 -0.01 3.95
N ASP A 62 -32.70 0.71 4.82
CA ASP A 62 -32.33 0.82 6.24
C ASP A 62 -32.22 -0.57 6.92
N ASP A 63 -33.07 -1.53 6.55
CA ASP A 63 -33.01 -2.92 7.03
C ASP A 63 -31.72 -3.66 6.61
N GLU A 64 -31.25 -3.42 5.38
CA GLU A 64 -30.03 -4.04 4.85
C GLU A 64 -28.79 -3.47 5.58
N LEU A 65 -28.79 -2.15 5.80
CA LEU A 65 -27.75 -1.46 6.58
C LEU A 65 -27.68 -1.95 8.02
N GLN A 66 -28.84 -2.17 8.65
CA GLN A 66 -28.90 -2.66 10.03
C GLN A 66 -28.36 -4.08 10.13
N THR A 67 -28.68 -4.95 9.17
CA THR A 67 -28.19 -6.33 9.13
C THR A 67 -26.67 -6.38 8.97
N GLU A 68 -26.14 -5.64 7.98
CA GLU A 68 -24.70 -5.57 7.71
C GLU A 68 -23.91 -5.00 8.91
N TYR A 69 -24.46 -3.98 9.58
CA TYR A 69 -23.84 -3.42 10.78
C TYR A 69 -23.83 -4.42 11.95
N THR A 70 -24.90 -5.19 12.11
CA THR A 70 -25.00 -6.20 13.18
C THR A 70 -24.04 -7.36 12.94
N ASP A 71 -23.89 -7.80 11.69
CA ASP A 71 -22.91 -8.82 11.30
C ASP A 71 -21.47 -8.35 11.54
N TYR A 72 -21.15 -7.10 11.19
CA TYR A 72 -19.85 -6.50 11.46
C TYR A 72 -19.51 -6.48 12.95
N LEU A 73 -20.45 -6.07 13.80
CA LEU A 73 -20.26 -6.04 15.25
C LEU A 73 -20.07 -7.45 15.81
N THR A 74 -20.82 -8.43 15.31
CA THR A 74 -20.71 -9.83 15.74
C THR A 74 -19.32 -10.37 15.39
N GLN A 75 -18.85 -10.20 14.15
CA GLN A 75 -17.53 -10.67 13.73
C GLN A 75 -16.38 -10.00 14.48
N LYS A 76 -16.55 -8.75 14.92
CA LYS A 76 -15.48 -7.97 15.57
C LYS A 76 -15.32 -8.25 17.06
N TYR A 77 -16.41 -8.66 17.72
CA TYR A 77 -16.46 -8.75 19.19
C TYR A 77 -16.84 -10.13 19.74
N GLN A 78 -17.20 -11.09 18.88
CA GLN A 78 -17.26 -12.52 19.22
C GLN A 78 -16.00 -13.24 18.74
#